data_AF-A0A979GRY9-F1
#
_entry.id   AF-A0A979GRY9-F1
#
_cell.length_a   1.000
_cell.length_b   1.000
_cell.length_c   1.000
_cell.angle_alpha   90.00
_cell.angle_beta   90.00
_cell.angle_gamma   90.00
#
_symmetry.space_group_name_H-M   'P 1'
#
loop_
_entity.id
_entity.type
_entity.pdbx_description
1 polymer ?
#
loop_
_entity_poly.entity_id
_entity_poly.type
_entity_poly.pdbx_seq_one_letter_code
_entity_poly.pdbx_strand_id
1 'polypeptide(L)'
;MLTIKQRVWLCIACFHLMVVALHAAHLEEWTSDKPWLLKQITTYGDFTGSGNIFSFFAPHVGNEIAVVYTLGDGSHQEVTRLEGPNTECNRRIQTIYNFFSIEEAQSLLAKSCAAYMLRQHPSSNVVRVTVIDKRVPAMAAYRAGSEPKWEPFLVKDFRVTR
;
A
#
# COMPACT_ATOMS: atom_id res chain seq x y z
N MET A 1 14.59 35.16 21.24
CA MET A 1 14.18 34.17 22.27
C MET A 1 12.95 33.43 21.77
N LEU A 2 12.90 32.10 21.91
CA LEU A 2 11.72 31.30 21.56
C LEU A 2 10.56 31.58 22.53
N THR A 3 9.39 31.87 21.96
CA THR A 3 8.14 31.99 22.71
C THR A 3 7.71 30.65 23.30
N ILE A 4 6.87 30.66 24.34
CA ILE A 4 6.35 29.43 24.97
C ILE A 4 5.63 28.55 23.95
N LYS A 5 4.82 29.14 23.06
CA LYS A 5 4.13 28.43 21.98
C LYS A 5 5.12 27.70 21.07
N GLN A 6 6.19 28.36 20.66
CA GLN A 6 7.23 27.75 19.82
C GLN A 6 7.93 26.61 20.56
N ARG A 7 8.21 26.74 21.86
CA ARG A 7 8.81 25.66 22.65
C ARG A 7 7.91 24.43 22.71
N VAL A 8 6.60 24.62 22.93
CA VAL A 8 5.64 23.51 22.95
C VAL A 8 5.62 22.76 21.61
N TRP A 9 5.51 23.49 20.49
CA TRP A 9 5.56 22.88 19.17
C TRP A 9 6.87 22.15 18.90
N LEU A 10 7.99 22.73 19.32
CA LEU A 10 9.30 22.10 19.19
C LEU A 10 9.36 20.79 19.98
N CYS A 11 8.88 20.78 21.23
CA CYS A 11 8.83 19.56 22.04
C CYS A 11 7.98 18.46 21.39
N ILE A 12 6.81 18.81 20.84
CA ILE A 12 5.94 17.85 20.14
C ILE A 12 6.65 17.29 18.89
N ALA A 13 7.29 18.14 18.10
CA ALA A 13 8.02 17.73 16.91
C ALA A 13 9.23 16.83 17.27
N CYS A 14 10.02 17.20 18.28
CA CYS A 14 11.13 16.41 18.78
C CYS A 14 10.67 15.05 19.30
N PHE A 15 9.56 15.00 20.05
CA PHE A 15 8.97 13.75 20.52
C PHE A 15 8.57 12.85 19.34
N HIS A 16 7.84 13.40 18.36
CA HIS A 16 7.42 12.62 17.19
C HIS A 16 8.61 12.07 16.40
N LEU A 17 9.62 12.91 16.13
CA LEU A 17 10.84 12.48 15.42
C LEU A 17 11.64 11.44 16.22
N MET A 18 11.66 11.54 17.55
CA MET A 18 12.27 10.52 18.41
C MET A 18 11.54 9.18 18.27
N VAL A 19 10.20 9.18 18.25
CA VAL A 19 9.43 7.94 18.03
C VAL A 19 9.71 7.34 16.66
N VAL A 20 9.80 8.18 15.60
CA VAL A 20 10.20 7.72 14.25
C VAL A 20 11.58 7.07 14.28
N ALA A 21 12.57 7.71 14.92
CA ALA A 21 13.92 7.20 15.01
C ALA A 21 13.99 5.87 15.78
N LEU A 22 13.21 5.73 16.85
CA LEU A 22 13.12 4.49 17.63
C LEU A 22 12.53 3.33 16.81
N HIS A 23 11.45 3.56 16.06
CA HIS A 23 10.88 2.52 15.20
C HIS A 23 11.83 2.16 14.03
N ALA A 24 12.50 3.15 13.45
CA ALA A 24 13.53 2.92 12.43
C ALA A 24 14.71 2.11 12.96
N ALA A 25 15.00 2.19 14.26
CA ALA A 25 16.03 1.41 14.95
C ALA A 25 15.52 0.03 15.43
N HIS A 26 14.34 -0.41 14.99
CA HIS A 26 13.74 -1.69 15.35
C HIS A 26 13.53 -1.85 16.86
N LEU A 27 12.99 -0.83 17.54
CA LEU A 27 12.76 -0.84 19.00
C LEU A 27 11.99 -2.09 19.49
N GLU A 28 11.05 -2.64 18.70
CA GLU A 28 10.33 -3.86 19.08
C GLU A 28 11.21 -5.11 19.19
N GLU A 29 12.39 -5.11 18.56
CA GLU A 29 13.34 -6.23 18.57
C GLU A 29 14.35 -6.11 19.74
N TRP A 30 14.41 -4.96 20.42
CA TRP A 30 15.39 -4.71 21.48
C TRP A 30 15.12 -5.48 22.77
N THR A 31 13.88 -5.93 22.98
CA THR A 31 13.48 -6.63 24.19
C THR A 31 12.41 -7.66 23.89
N SER A 32 12.57 -8.86 24.47
CA SER A 32 11.60 -9.95 24.33
C SER A 32 10.33 -9.71 25.15
N ASP A 33 10.44 -8.94 26.23
CA ASP A 33 9.29 -8.52 27.03
C ASP A 33 8.78 -7.20 26.48
N LYS A 34 7.46 -7.06 26.29
CA LYS A 34 6.87 -5.79 25.83
C LYS A 34 6.42 -4.96 27.04
N PRO A 35 7.28 -4.14 27.68
CA PRO A 35 6.88 -3.32 28.81
C PRO A 35 5.78 -2.34 28.40
N TRP A 36 4.96 -1.92 29.37
CA TRP A 36 3.79 -1.07 29.10
C TRP A 36 4.15 0.20 28.30
N LEU A 37 5.31 0.81 28.56
CA LEU A 37 5.83 1.98 27.85
C LEU A 37 6.03 1.70 26.36
N LEU A 38 6.64 0.56 26.02
CA LEU A 38 6.86 0.16 24.64
C LEU A 38 5.52 0.02 23.91
N LYS A 39 4.54 -0.61 24.54
CA LYS A 39 3.19 -0.74 23.98
C LYS A 39 2.54 0.62 23.68
N GLN A 40 2.70 1.61 24.55
CA GLN A 40 2.16 2.96 24.31
C GLN A 40 2.86 3.67 23.15
N ILE A 41 4.20 3.53 23.06
CA ILE A 41 4.99 4.09 21.97
C ILE A 41 4.59 3.45 20.63
N THR A 42 4.45 2.11 20.57
CA THR A 42 3.95 1.40 19.39
C THR A 42 2.54 1.87 19.01
N THR A 43 1.62 1.95 19.98
CA THR A 43 0.23 2.39 19.71
C THR A 43 0.17 3.81 19.14
N TYR A 44 0.99 4.73 19.67
CA TYR A 44 1.12 6.08 19.10
C TYR A 44 1.75 6.03 17.70
N GLY A 45 2.72 5.14 17.50
CA GLY A 45 3.35 4.86 16.21
C GLY A 45 2.35 4.41 15.14
N ASP A 46 1.50 3.45 15.47
CA ASP A 46 0.45 2.93 14.60
C ASP A 46 -0.59 4.01 14.26
N PHE A 47 -0.98 4.81 15.25
CA PHE A 47 -1.99 5.85 15.07
C PHE A 47 -1.49 7.02 14.22
N THR A 48 -0.24 7.45 14.42
CA THR A 48 0.34 8.62 13.73
C THR A 48 1.11 8.27 12.46
N GLY A 49 1.36 6.98 12.22
CA GLY A 49 2.22 6.50 11.14
C GLY A 49 3.72 6.62 11.42
N SER A 50 4.14 7.10 12.60
CA SER A 50 5.56 7.12 12.99
C SER A 50 6.12 5.73 13.26
N GLY A 51 5.26 4.71 13.38
CA GLY A 51 5.65 3.31 13.49
C GLY A 51 5.98 2.64 12.15
N ASN A 52 5.72 3.31 11.02
CA ASN A 52 6.03 2.75 9.71
C ASN A 52 7.54 2.62 9.53
N ILE A 53 8.00 1.39 9.30
CA ILE A 53 9.40 1.12 9.01
C ILE A 53 9.63 1.40 7.53
N PHE A 54 10.48 2.39 7.21
CA PHE A 54 10.89 2.64 5.84
C PHE A 54 12.02 1.66 5.48
N SER A 55 11.67 0.55 4.83
CA SER A 55 12.66 -0.36 4.26
C SER A 55 13.32 0.28 3.04
N PHE A 56 14.36 1.09 3.23
CA PHE A 56 15.13 1.68 2.14
C PHE A 56 16.02 0.67 1.41
N PHE A 57 16.30 -0.49 2.02
CA PHE A 57 16.99 -1.61 1.41
C PHE A 57 16.44 -2.94 1.97
N ALA A 58 15.42 -3.50 1.31
CA ALA A 58 15.04 -4.89 1.53
C ALA A 58 15.83 -5.77 0.54
N PRO A 59 16.55 -6.82 0.98
CA PRO A 59 17.27 -7.74 0.09
C PRO A 59 16.33 -8.51 -0.85
N HIS A 60 15.03 -8.51 -0.57
CA HIS A 60 13.96 -8.83 -1.51
C HIS A 60 13.13 -7.57 -1.75
N VAL A 61 13.47 -6.79 -2.77
CA VAL A 61 12.56 -5.78 -3.30
C VAL A 61 11.33 -6.55 -3.80
N GLY A 62 10.18 -6.35 -3.15
CA GLY A 62 8.92 -6.96 -3.58
C GLY A 62 8.61 -6.56 -5.02
N ASN A 63 7.92 -7.44 -5.76
CA ASN A 63 7.50 -7.12 -7.11
C ASN A 63 6.58 -5.88 -7.09
N GLU A 64 6.72 -5.02 -8.10
CA GLU A 64 5.81 -3.89 -8.29
C GLU A 64 4.39 -4.44 -8.54
N ILE A 65 3.42 -4.00 -7.75
CA ILE A 65 2.02 -4.41 -7.89
C ILE A 65 1.23 -3.31 -8.59
N ALA A 66 0.41 -3.70 -9.57
CA ALA A 66 -0.55 -2.81 -10.22
C ALA A 66 -1.94 -3.45 -10.25
N VAL A 67 -2.97 -2.60 -10.26
CA VAL A 67 -4.36 -3.05 -10.42
C VAL A 67 -4.92 -2.46 -11.69
N VAL A 68 -5.53 -3.32 -12.49
CA VAL A 68 -6.24 -2.98 -13.72
C VAL A 68 -7.71 -3.33 -13.52
N TYR A 69 -8.58 -2.41 -13.89
CA TYR A 69 -10.03 -2.59 -13.82
C TYR A 69 -10.58 -2.80 -15.22
N THR A 70 -11.35 -3.86 -15.42
CA THR A 70 -12.19 -3.98 -16.63
C THR A 70 -13.64 -3.77 -16.23
N LEU A 71 -14.18 -2.62 -16.62
CA LEU A 71 -15.56 -2.25 -16.40
C LEU A 71 -16.40 -2.79 -17.55
N GLY A 72 -17.66 -3.14 -17.29
CA GLY A 72 -18.59 -3.52 -18.35
C GLY A 72 -20.04 -3.32 -17.98
N ASP A 73 -20.89 -3.29 -19.00
CA ASP A 73 -22.36 -3.17 -18.88
C ASP A 73 -23.11 -4.39 -19.47
N GLY A 74 -22.37 -5.39 -19.96
CA GLY A 74 -22.87 -6.58 -20.65
C GLY A 74 -22.82 -6.51 -22.18
N SER A 75 -22.67 -5.32 -22.74
CA SER A 75 -22.51 -5.08 -24.19
C SER A 75 -21.14 -4.50 -24.55
N HIS A 76 -20.59 -3.68 -23.65
CA HIS A 76 -19.30 -3.02 -23.81
C HIS A 76 -18.40 -3.30 -22.61
N GLN A 77 -17.09 -3.25 -22.87
CA GLN A 77 -16.05 -3.34 -21.86
C GLN A 77 -15.04 -2.21 -22.04
N GLU A 78 -14.60 -1.66 -20.93
CA GLU A 78 -13.58 -0.62 -20.87
C GLU A 78 -12.51 -1.01 -19.86
N VAL A 79 -11.24 -0.92 -20.26
CA VAL A 79 -10.11 -1.15 -19.38
C VAL A 79 -9.62 0.20 -18.85
N THR A 80 -9.54 0.31 -17.53
CA THR A 80 -9.13 1.54 -16.86
C THR A 80 -8.27 1.27 -15.62
N ARG A 81 -7.77 2.36 -15.05
CA ARG A 81 -6.91 2.41 -13.87
C ARG A 81 -7.44 3.47 -12.92
N LEU A 82 -7.19 3.29 -11.62
CA LEU A 82 -7.60 4.29 -10.62
C LEU A 82 -6.67 5.50 -10.61
N GLU A 83 -5.41 5.30 -11.01
CA GLU A 83 -4.43 6.38 -11.07
C GLU A 83 -4.86 7.49 -12.04
N GLY A 84 -4.64 8.73 -11.61
CA GLY A 84 -5.03 9.93 -12.36
C GLY A 84 -3.87 10.90 -12.55
N PRO A 85 -4.13 12.20 -12.79
CA PRO A 85 -3.07 13.19 -13.02
C PRO A 85 -2.30 13.59 -11.75
N ASN A 86 -2.84 13.31 -10.55
CA ASN A 86 -2.21 13.70 -9.29
C ASN A 86 -1.20 12.64 -8.82
N THR A 87 0.08 12.98 -8.91
CA THR A 87 1.19 12.08 -8.55
C THR A 87 1.19 11.66 -7.08
N GLU A 88 0.83 12.56 -6.15
CA GLU A 88 0.76 12.24 -4.73
C GLU A 88 -0.40 11.29 -4.41
N CYS A 89 -1.55 11.50 -5.06
CA CYS A 89 -2.68 10.56 -4.97
C CYS A 89 -2.28 9.17 -5.50
N ASN A 90 -1.60 9.13 -6.64
CA ASN A 90 -1.13 7.88 -7.25
C ASN A 90 -0.17 7.12 -6.32
N ARG A 91 0.72 7.81 -5.60
CA ARG A 91 1.60 7.16 -4.60
C ARG A 91 0.81 6.49 -3.49
N ARG A 92 -0.24 7.15 -2.97
CA ARG A 92 -1.11 6.57 -1.93
C ARG A 92 -1.90 5.38 -2.44
N ILE A 93 -2.42 5.46 -3.67
CA ILE A 93 -3.07 4.33 -4.35
C ILE A 93 -2.10 3.14 -4.46
N GLN A 94 -0.87 3.40 -4.87
CA GLN A 94 0.18 2.36 -4.98
C GLN A 94 0.53 1.75 -3.62
N THR A 95 0.60 2.55 -2.55
CA THR A 95 0.73 2.02 -1.17
C THR A 95 -0.42 1.08 -0.81
N ILE A 96 -1.67 1.44 -1.16
CA ILE A 96 -2.83 0.59 -0.92
C ILE A 96 -2.72 -0.72 -1.72
N TYR A 97 -2.28 -0.64 -2.98
CA TYR A 97 -2.12 -1.82 -3.85
C TYR A 97 -1.06 -2.80 -3.36
N ASN A 98 0.00 -2.32 -2.70
CA ASN A 98 1.01 -3.20 -2.12
C ASN A 98 0.42 -4.18 -1.08
N PHE A 99 -0.70 -3.85 -0.43
CA PHE A 99 -1.36 -4.78 0.49
C PHE A 99 -2.02 -5.99 -0.21
N PHE A 100 -2.14 -6.01 -1.54
CA PHE A 100 -2.53 -7.23 -2.27
C PHE A 100 -1.45 -8.32 -2.21
N SER A 101 -0.22 -8.00 -1.79
CA SER A 101 0.80 -9.02 -1.49
C SER A 101 0.45 -9.88 -0.27
N ILE A 102 -0.47 -9.43 0.59
CA ILE A 102 -0.97 -10.17 1.75
C ILE A 102 -2.18 -10.99 1.31
N GLU A 103 -2.02 -12.32 1.24
CA GLU A 103 -3.04 -13.25 0.72
C GLU A 103 -4.39 -13.10 1.44
N GLU A 104 -4.37 -12.95 2.76
CA GLU A 104 -5.54 -12.80 3.61
C GLU A 104 -6.32 -11.50 3.31
N ALA A 105 -5.63 -10.46 2.86
CA ALA A 105 -6.24 -9.16 2.55
C ALA A 105 -6.84 -9.10 1.14
N GLN A 106 -6.38 -9.95 0.21
CA GLN A 106 -6.73 -9.86 -1.22
C GLN A 106 -8.23 -9.83 -1.49
N SER A 107 -8.99 -10.70 -0.82
CA SER A 107 -10.45 -10.79 -1.01
C SER A 107 -11.17 -9.51 -0.56
N LEU A 108 -10.78 -8.97 0.59
CA LEU A 108 -11.36 -7.74 1.13
C LEU A 108 -10.99 -6.53 0.26
N LEU A 109 -9.73 -6.41 -0.13
CA LEU A 109 -9.23 -5.32 -0.98
C LEU A 109 -9.87 -5.35 -2.36
N ALA A 110 -10.00 -6.52 -2.98
CA ALA A 110 -10.65 -6.66 -4.28
C ALA A 110 -12.11 -6.19 -4.24
N LYS A 111 -12.86 -6.59 -3.20
CA LYS A 111 -14.24 -6.12 -2.97
C LYS A 111 -14.31 -4.61 -2.76
N SER A 112 -13.42 -4.05 -1.95
CA SER A 112 -13.36 -2.61 -1.68
C SER A 112 -13.09 -1.80 -2.95
N CYS A 113 -12.09 -2.23 -3.73
CA CYS A 113 -11.77 -1.61 -5.02
C CYS A 113 -12.93 -1.72 -6.01
N ALA A 114 -13.55 -2.90 -6.11
CA ALA A 114 -14.70 -3.11 -6.98
C ALA A 114 -15.89 -2.21 -6.61
N ALA A 115 -16.23 -2.13 -5.32
CA ALA A 115 -17.30 -1.27 -4.83
C ALA A 115 -17.02 0.21 -5.13
N TYR A 116 -15.77 0.66 -4.96
CA TYR A 116 -15.37 2.02 -5.33
C TYR A 116 -15.55 2.26 -6.84
N MET A 117 -15.05 1.36 -7.70
CA MET A 117 -15.12 1.52 -9.15
C MET A 117 -16.56 1.50 -9.67
N LEU A 118 -17.41 0.59 -9.18
CA LEU A 118 -18.83 0.56 -9.55
C LEU A 118 -19.57 1.83 -9.11
N ARG A 119 -19.16 2.46 -8.01
CA ARG A 119 -19.71 3.75 -7.58
C ARG A 119 -19.25 4.91 -8.49
N GLN A 120 -18.00 4.89 -8.95
CA GLN A 120 -17.48 5.91 -9.87
C GLN A 120 -17.99 5.76 -11.31
N HIS A 121 -18.38 4.54 -11.69
CA HIS A 121 -18.91 4.22 -13.02
C HIS A 121 -20.32 3.61 -12.93
N PRO A 122 -21.36 4.41 -12.64
CA PRO A 122 -22.72 3.90 -12.45
C PRO A 122 -23.35 3.24 -13.68
N SER A 123 -22.82 3.50 -14.87
CA SER A 123 -23.24 2.86 -16.13
C SER A 123 -22.78 1.39 -16.22
N SER A 124 -21.73 1.01 -15.48
CA SER A 124 -21.21 -0.35 -15.46
C SER A 124 -21.95 -1.21 -14.44
N ASN A 125 -22.27 -2.45 -14.80
CA ASN A 125 -22.89 -3.45 -13.92
C ASN A 125 -21.92 -4.56 -13.49
N VAL A 126 -20.74 -4.62 -14.10
CA VAL A 126 -19.65 -5.55 -13.77
C VAL A 126 -18.32 -4.80 -13.69
N VAL A 127 -17.49 -5.21 -12.75
CA VAL A 127 -16.07 -4.84 -12.70
C VAL A 127 -15.24 -6.09 -12.46
N ARG A 128 -14.23 -6.29 -13.30
CA ARG A 128 -13.13 -7.22 -13.07
C ARG A 128 -11.99 -6.46 -12.43
N VAL A 129 -11.54 -6.93 -11.27
CA VAL A 129 -10.31 -6.47 -10.62
C VAL A 129 -9.22 -7.46 -10.98
N THR A 130 -8.24 -7.00 -11.76
CA THR A 130 -7.05 -7.77 -12.14
C THR A 130 -5.84 -7.16 -11.46
N VAL A 131 -5.24 -7.90 -10.54
CA VAL A 131 -4.00 -7.52 -9.87
C VAL A 131 -2.85 -8.25 -10.54
N ILE A 132 -1.88 -7.46 -11.00
CA ILE A 132 -0.68 -7.91 -11.68
C ILE A 132 0.54 -7.58 -10.85
N ASP A 133 1.55 -8.45 -10.88
CA ASP A 133 2.87 -8.16 -10.34
C ASP A 133 3.94 -8.15 -11.44
N LYS A 134 4.94 -7.29 -11.26
CA LYS A 134 6.08 -7.20 -12.17
C LYS A 134 7.17 -8.16 -11.72
N ARG A 135 7.23 -9.30 -12.37
CA ARG A 135 8.27 -10.31 -12.14
C ARG A 135 9.59 -9.81 -12.74
N VAL A 136 10.49 -9.37 -11.88
CA VAL A 136 11.86 -9.01 -12.28
C VAL A 136 12.74 -10.25 -12.22
N PRO A 137 13.39 -10.66 -13.33
CA PRO A 137 14.26 -11.82 -13.33
C PRO A 137 15.50 -11.59 -12.46
N ALA A 138 16.05 -12.67 -11.91
CA ALA A 138 17.36 -12.64 -11.27
C ALA A 138 18.45 -12.20 -12.28
N MET A 139 19.52 -11.58 -11.79
CA MET A 139 20.58 -11.01 -12.65
C MET A 139 21.19 -12.01 -13.63
N ALA A 140 21.34 -13.28 -13.24
CA ALA A 140 21.86 -14.32 -14.13
C ALA A 140 20.92 -14.58 -15.32
N ALA A 141 19.61 -14.68 -15.06
CA ALA A 141 18.59 -14.86 -16.09
C ALA A 141 18.46 -13.61 -16.98
N TYR A 142 18.54 -12.41 -16.39
CA TYR A 142 18.56 -11.16 -17.16
C TYR A 142 19.75 -11.11 -18.13
N ARG A 143 20.96 -11.47 -17.67
CA ARG A 143 22.15 -11.56 -18.53
C ARG A 143 22.04 -12.65 -19.61
N ALA A 144 21.21 -13.66 -19.40
CA ALA A 144 20.88 -14.68 -20.40
C ALA A 144 19.75 -14.26 -21.36
N GLY A 145 19.26 -13.01 -21.26
CA GLY A 145 18.24 -12.46 -22.15
C GLY A 145 16.80 -12.50 -21.63
N SER A 146 16.58 -12.92 -20.37
CA SER A 146 15.24 -12.83 -19.77
C SER A 146 14.84 -11.39 -19.49
N GLU A 147 13.58 -11.04 -19.77
CA GLU A 147 13.03 -9.71 -19.54
C GLU A 147 12.01 -9.69 -18.40
N PRO A 148 11.82 -8.55 -17.71
CA PRO A 148 10.72 -8.38 -16.75
C PRO A 148 9.35 -8.54 -17.40
N LYS A 149 8.42 -9.19 -16.70
CA LYS A 149 7.05 -9.43 -17.19
C LYS A 149 6.00 -9.04 -16.16
N TRP A 150 4.86 -8.60 -16.65
CA TRP A 150 3.66 -8.40 -15.82
C TRP A 150 2.82 -9.67 -15.85
N GLU A 151 2.54 -10.24 -14.68
CA GLU A 151 1.77 -11.46 -14.56
C GLU A 151 0.60 -11.26 -13.60
N PRO A 152 -0.63 -11.68 -13.97
CA PRO A 152 -1.76 -11.61 -13.06
C PRO A 152 -1.64 -12.70 -11.99
N PHE A 153 -1.79 -12.32 -10.73
CA PHE A 153 -1.89 -13.27 -9.62
C PHE A 153 -3.27 -13.27 -8.96
N LEU A 154 -4.09 -12.24 -9.21
CA LEU A 154 -5.48 -12.19 -8.75
C LEU A 154 -6.39 -11.65 -9.87
N VAL A 155 -7.45 -12.39 -10.19
CA VAL A 155 -8.51 -11.94 -11.09
C VAL A 155 -9.85 -12.25 -10.43
N LYS A 156 -10.65 -11.22 -10.17
CA LYS A 156 -11.97 -11.36 -9.53
C LYS A 156 -13.01 -10.49 -10.21
N ASP A 157 -14.15 -11.08 -10.53
CA ASP A 157 -15.29 -10.40 -11.12
C ASP A 157 -16.33 -10.09 -10.05
N PHE A 158 -16.82 -8.86 -10.05
CA PHE A 158 -17.86 -8.38 -9.15
C PHE A 158 -18.99 -7.77 -9.97
N ARG A 159 -20.23 -8.02 -9.55
CA ARG A 159 -21.43 -7.53 -10.22
C ARG A 159 -22.32 -6.80 -9.21
N VAL A 160 -23.05 -5.80 -9.69
CA VAL A 160 -24.10 -5.17 -8.89
C VAL A 160 -25.25 -6.16 -8.74
N THR A 161 -25.48 -6.64 -7.52
CA THR A 161 -26.72 -7.37 -7.19
C THR A 161 -27.83 -6.33 -7.08
N ARG A 162 -28.69 -6.24 -8.10
CA ARG A 162 -29.93 -5.45 -8.04
C ARG A 162 -31.00 -6.21 -7.29
#